data_AF-A0AA51SWX0-F1
#
_entry.id   AF-A0AA51SWX0-F1
#
_cell.length_a   1.000
_cell.length_b   1.000
_cell.length_c   1.000
_cell.angle_alpha   90.00
_cell.angle_beta   90.00
_cell.angle_gamma   90.00
#
_symmetry.space_group_name_H-M   'P 1'
#
loop_
_entity.id
_entity.type
_entity.pdbx_description
1 polymer ?
#
loop_
_entity_poly.entity_id
_entity_poly.type
_entity_poly.pdbx_seq_one_letter_code
_entity_poly.pdbx_strand_id
1 'polypeptide(L)'
;MMTEDEQLEKLMKPEYISSLTRLIELVKKLDNMGFLDVISGILSDEDTMKTIFGLITSDDVLSLTTKSDSIMAMLKIISEQKNIKALSNLLEIITVMQGKGLLDPIMGILNDDESMGAVMGLISNDFTMNLIMNNKLILNSLGTLDLSVTPHYVNMIKAIENAIKNETVTPVGGMMGTLHAMKDEDTQKGLGIVFSILKSLGKTCSNEFNCAKK
;
A
#
# COMPACT_ATOMS: atom_id res chain seq x y z
N MET A 1 -36.54 33.11 -55.56
CA MET A 1 -35.84 33.63 -54.37
C MET A 1 -36.91 34.21 -53.47
N MET A 2 -37.09 33.68 -52.27
CA MET A 2 -37.93 34.35 -51.28
C MET A 2 -37.27 35.68 -50.92
N THR A 3 -38.05 36.77 -50.90
CA THR A 3 -37.56 38.08 -50.47
C THR A 3 -37.30 38.06 -48.96
N GLU A 4 -36.40 38.93 -48.48
CA GLU A 4 -36.08 39.05 -47.04
C GLU A 4 -37.34 39.25 -46.18
N ASP A 5 -38.33 39.95 -46.72
CA ASP A 5 -39.64 40.17 -46.11
C ASP A 5 -40.44 38.87 -45.90
N GLU A 6 -40.41 37.93 -46.85
CA GLU A 6 -41.10 36.63 -46.73
C GLU A 6 -40.43 35.71 -45.68
N GLN A 7 -39.13 35.89 -45.42
CA GLN A 7 -38.42 35.16 -44.38
C GLN A 7 -38.73 35.72 -42.99
N LEU A 8 -38.80 37.05 -42.88
CA LEU A 8 -39.20 37.74 -41.65
C LEU A 8 -40.65 37.36 -41.26
N GLU A 9 -41.55 37.31 -42.24
CA GLU A 9 -42.96 36.97 -42.02
C GLU A 9 -43.14 35.52 -41.55
N LYS A 10 -42.30 34.58 -42.03
CA LYS A 10 -42.29 33.20 -41.52
C LYS A 10 -41.78 33.08 -40.09
N LEU A 11 -40.77 33.87 -39.72
CA LEU A 11 -40.20 33.90 -38.36
C LEU A 11 -41.14 34.60 -37.37
N MET A 12 -41.97 35.51 -37.85
CA MET A 12 -42.98 36.21 -37.05
C MET A 12 -44.29 35.42 -36.86
N LYS A 13 -44.38 34.17 -37.35
CA LYS A 13 -45.55 33.34 -37.06
C LYS A 13 -45.67 33.11 -35.54
N PRO A 14 -46.89 33.11 -34.97
CA PRO A 14 -47.13 33.01 -33.52
C PRO A 14 -46.41 31.84 -32.83
N GLU A 15 -46.23 30.74 -33.56
CA GLU A 15 -45.55 29.52 -33.12
C GLU A 15 -44.04 29.74 -32.86
N TYR A 16 -43.38 30.61 -33.63
CA TYR A 16 -41.94 30.91 -33.51
C TYR A 16 -41.66 32.14 -32.63
N ILE A 17 -42.62 33.05 -32.47
CA ILE A 17 -42.50 34.25 -31.64
C ILE A 17 -42.07 33.91 -30.20
N SER A 18 -42.61 32.84 -29.60
CA SER A 18 -42.23 32.48 -28.22
C SER A 18 -40.79 31.95 -28.11
N SER A 19 -40.35 31.16 -29.10
CA SER A 19 -38.99 30.63 -29.18
C SER A 19 -37.98 31.73 -29.49
N LEU A 20 -38.33 32.66 -30.38
CA LEU A 20 -37.54 33.86 -30.68
C LEU A 20 -37.43 34.75 -29.45
N THR A 21 -38.52 34.95 -28.70
CA THR A 21 -38.49 35.75 -27.47
C THR A 21 -37.55 35.14 -26.44
N ARG A 22 -37.61 33.82 -26.21
CA ARG A 22 -36.68 33.12 -25.32
C ARG A 22 -35.23 33.19 -25.79
N LEU A 23 -34.99 33.07 -27.09
CA LEU A 23 -33.66 33.15 -27.67
C LEU A 23 -33.07 34.55 -27.54
N ILE A 24 -33.88 35.59 -27.76
CA ILE A 24 -33.53 36.99 -27.53
C ILE A 24 -33.24 37.24 -26.04
N GLU A 25 -34.03 36.68 -25.12
CA GLU A 25 -33.76 36.77 -23.68
C GLU A 25 -32.45 36.08 -23.28
N LEU A 26 -32.14 34.93 -23.89
CA LEU A 26 -30.89 34.20 -23.68
C LEU A 26 -29.70 35.00 -24.21
N VAL A 27 -29.80 35.53 -25.42
CA VAL A 27 -28.79 36.40 -26.04
C VAL A 27 -28.58 37.64 -25.17
N LYS A 28 -29.64 38.31 -24.69
CA LYS A 28 -29.52 39.44 -23.76
C LYS A 28 -28.85 39.07 -22.44
N LYS A 29 -29.13 37.88 -21.89
CA LYS A 29 -28.45 37.42 -20.66
C LYS A 29 -26.96 37.16 -20.89
N LEU A 30 -26.61 36.55 -22.02
CA LEU A 30 -25.22 36.30 -22.40
C LEU A 30 -24.48 37.61 -22.69
N ASP A 31 -25.15 38.57 -23.33
CA ASP A 31 -24.64 39.91 -23.59
C ASP A 31 -24.34 40.66 -22.28
N ASN A 32 -25.31 40.69 -21.35
CA ASN A 32 -25.16 41.33 -20.04
C ASN A 32 -24.05 40.70 -19.17
N MET A 33 -23.66 39.46 -19.44
CA MET A 33 -22.57 38.77 -18.76
C MET A 33 -21.22 38.94 -19.46
N GLY A 34 -21.16 39.69 -20.57
CA GLY A 34 -19.96 39.87 -21.39
C GLY A 34 -19.57 38.63 -22.20
N PHE A 35 -20.41 37.59 -22.22
CA PHE A 35 -20.11 36.38 -23.01
C PHE A 35 -20.14 36.67 -24.51
N LEU A 36 -21.01 37.58 -24.98
CA LEU A 36 -21.04 37.94 -26.39
C LEU A 36 -19.80 38.71 -26.82
N ASP A 37 -19.22 39.54 -25.95
CA ASP A 37 -17.96 40.23 -26.22
C ASP A 37 -16.79 39.25 -26.29
N VAL A 38 -16.74 38.26 -25.38
CA VAL A 38 -15.73 37.21 -25.40
C VAL A 38 -15.88 36.33 -26.65
N ILE A 39 -17.09 35.91 -26.99
CA ILE A 39 -17.37 35.13 -28.20
C ILE A 39 -17.05 35.96 -29.44
N SER A 40 -17.40 37.24 -29.46
CA SER A 40 -17.09 38.15 -30.57
C SER A 40 -15.58 38.32 -30.74
N GLY A 41 -14.84 38.49 -29.64
CA GLY A 41 -13.37 38.57 -29.66
C GLY A 41 -12.73 37.27 -30.17
N ILE A 42 -13.24 36.12 -29.73
CA ILE A 42 -12.81 34.80 -30.21
C ILE A 42 -13.13 34.62 -31.71
N LEU A 43 -14.34 34.94 -32.13
CA LEU A 43 -14.80 34.82 -33.53
C LEU A 43 -14.07 35.79 -34.46
N SER A 44 -13.62 36.93 -33.94
CA SER A 44 -12.88 37.95 -34.69
C SER A 44 -11.39 37.63 -34.82
N ASP A 45 -10.86 36.75 -33.96
CA ASP A 45 -9.47 36.29 -34.04
C ASP A 45 -9.36 35.01 -34.86
N GLU A 46 -8.84 35.16 -36.08
CA GLU A 46 -8.73 34.07 -37.06
C GLU A 46 -7.83 32.93 -36.55
N ASP A 47 -6.79 33.24 -35.78
CA ASP A 47 -5.86 32.24 -35.24
C ASP A 47 -6.45 31.46 -34.06
N THR A 48 -7.17 32.14 -33.16
CA THR A 48 -7.99 31.45 -32.14
C THR A 48 -9.07 30.59 -32.78
N MET A 49 -9.75 31.08 -33.83
CA MET A 49 -10.75 30.28 -34.55
C MET A 49 -10.15 29.04 -35.22
N LYS A 50 -8.99 29.17 -35.88
CA LYS A 50 -8.27 28.00 -36.43
C LYS A 50 -7.89 27.00 -35.35
N THR A 51 -7.47 27.49 -34.19
CA THR A 51 -7.12 26.63 -33.04
C THR A 51 -8.35 25.91 -32.49
N ILE A 52 -9.46 26.61 -32.28
CA ILE A 52 -10.71 26.03 -31.81
C ILE A 52 -11.25 25.00 -32.81
N PHE A 53 -11.24 25.33 -34.11
CA PHE A 53 -11.63 24.38 -35.14
C PHE A 53 -10.72 23.17 -35.15
N GLY A 54 -9.39 23.36 -35.09
CA GLY A 54 -8.43 22.26 -35.01
C GLY A 54 -8.62 21.39 -33.77
N LEU A 55 -9.01 21.96 -32.63
CA LEU A 55 -9.34 21.22 -31.42
C LEU A 55 -10.65 20.43 -31.58
N ILE A 56 -11.72 21.04 -32.09
CA ILE A 56 -13.03 20.39 -32.27
C ILE A 56 -12.95 19.27 -33.32
N THR A 57 -12.14 19.45 -34.37
CA THR A 57 -11.92 18.43 -35.40
C THR A 57 -10.81 17.45 -35.06
N SER A 58 -10.09 17.65 -33.95
CA SER A 58 -9.05 16.73 -33.53
C SER A 58 -9.64 15.36 -33.20
N ASP A 59 -8.90 14.32 -33.57
CA ASP A 59 -9.24 12.94 -33.22
C ASP A 59 -9.35 12.76 -31.70
N ASP A 60 -8.61 13.53 -30.91
CA ASP A 60 -8.69 13.51 -29.45
C ASP A 60 -10.07 13.99 -28.94
N VAL A 61 -10.60 15.12 -29.42
CA VAL A 61 -11.93 15.61 -29.01
C VAL A 61 -13.06 14.72 -29.54
N LEU A 62 -12.92 14.19 -30.75
CA LEU A 62 -13.83 13.18 -31.28
C LEU A 62 -13.79 11.90 -30.44
N SER A 63 -12.60 11.48 -29.97
CA SER A 63 -12.45 10.33 -29.08
C SER A 63 -13.08 10.58 -27.69
N LEU A 64 -13.00 11.81 -27.18
CA LEU A 64 -13.64 12.19 -25.91
C LEU A 64 -15.17 12.23 -26.06
N THR A 65 -15.67 12.65 -27.21
CA THR A 65 -17.11 12.67 -27.51
C THR A 65 -17.66 11.25 -27.65
N THR A 66 -16.93 10.37 -28.33
CA THR A 66 -17.31 8.95 -28.45
C THR A 66 -17.17 8.18 -27.14
N LYS A 67 -16.32 8.64 -26.21
CA LYS A 67 -16.15 8.07 -24.86
C LYS A 67 -16.84 8.90 -23.76
N SER A 68 -17.72 9.82 -24.13
CA SER A 68 -18.34 10.77 -23.18
C SER A 68 -19.01 10.06 -22.02
N ASP A 69 -19.68 8.94 -22.29
CA ASP A 69 -20.39 8.15 -21.29
C ASP A 69 -19.43 7.50 -20.29
N SER A 70 -18.27 7.04 -20.77
CA SER A 70 -17.23 6.46 -19.91
C SER A 70 -16.55 7.53 -19.06
N ILE A 71 -16.27 8.70 -19.64
CA ILE A 71 -15.73 9.86 -18.92
C ILE A 71 -16.72 10.33 -17.86
N MET A 72 -18.01 10.41 -18.21
CA MET A 72 -19.05 10.83 -17.27
C MET A 72 -19.27 9.81 -16.16
N ALA A 73 -19.17 8.51 -16.46
CA ALA A 73 -19.17 7.45 -15.45
C ALA A 73 -17.97 7.57 -14.50
N MET A 74 -16.76 7.79 -15.03
CA MET A 74 -15.56 8.04 -14.22
C MET A 74 -15.68 9.29 -13.37
N LEU A 75 -16.17 10.40 -13.93
CA LEU A 75 -16.42 11.64 -13.19
C LEU A 75 -17.45 11.43 -12.08
N LYS A 76 -18.50 10.66 -12.33
CA LYS A 76 -19.49 10.30 -11.30
C LYS A 76 -18.86 9.49 -10.17
N ILE A 77 -18.05 8.48 -10.50
CA ILE A 77 -17.31 7.69 -9.50
C ILE A 77 -16.37 8.61 -8.72
N ILE A 78 -15.52 9.39 -9.37
CA ILE A 78 -14.54 10.25 -8.69
C ILE A 78 -15.22 11.33 -7.85
N SER A 79 -16.36 11.88 -8.30
CA SER A 79 -17.09 12.93 -7.59
C SER A 79 -17.90 12.45 -6.39
N GLU A 80 -18.12 11.14 -6.24
CA GLU A 80 -18.71 10.59 -5.01
C GLU A 80 -17.78 10.87 -3.82
N GLN A 81 -18.30 11.50 -2.75
CA GLN A 81 -17.49 11.89 -1.57
C GLN A 81 -16.64 10.75 -0.99
N LYS A 82 -17.17 9.51 -0.97
CA LYS A 82 -16.42 8.34 -0.50
C LYS A 82 -15.14 8.09 -1.31
N ASN A 83 -15.19 8.34 -2.62
CA ASN A 83 -14.09 8.09 -3.54
C ASN A 83 -13.10 9.24 -3.51
N ILE A 84 -13.57 10.49 -3.36
CA ILE A 84 -12.70 11.65 -3.06
C ILE A 84 -11.89 11.38 -1.79
N LYS A 85 -12.53 10.89 -0.72
CA LYS A 85 -11.86 10.57 0.54
C LYS A 85 -10.87 9.42 0.38
N ALA A 86 -11.23 8.36 -0.35
CA ALA A 86 -10.32 7.24 -0.62
C ALA A 86 -9.08 7.69 -1.42
N LEU A 87 -9.27 8.54 -2.43
CA LEU A 87 -8.19 9.13 -3.21
C LEU A 87 -7.29 10.03 -2.35
N SER A 88 -7.87 10.86 -1.50
CA SER A 88 -7.12 11.70 -0.56
C SER A 88 -6.27 10.85 0.39
N ASN A 89 -6.83 9.78 0.96
CA ASN A 89 -6.09 8.87 1.83
C ASN A 89 -4.96 8.16 1.08
N LEU A 90 -5.20 7.74 -0.16
CA LEU A 90 -4.17 7.10 -0.99
C LEU A 90 -3.03 8.07 -1.30
N LEU A 91 -3.34 9.32 -1.62
CA LEU A 91 -2.33 10.37 -1.82
C LEU A 91 -1.54 10.66 -0.54
N GLU A 92 -2.20 10.68 0.62
CA GLU A 92 -1.54 10.85 1.92
C GLU A 92 -0.58 9.69 2.22
N ILE A 93 -1.02 8.44 1.98
CA ILE A 93 -0.17 7.25 2.14
C ILE A 93 1.06 7.33 1.24
N ILE A 94 0.89 7.66 -0.05
CA ILE A 94 1.99 7.86 -1.00
C ILE A 94 2.95 8.93 -0.50
N THR A 95 2.42 10.07 -0.05
CA THR A 95 3.23 11.19 0.45
C THR A 95 4.04 10.79 1.68
N VAL A 96 3.43 10.05 2.62
CA VAL A 96 4.11 9.54 3.83
C VAL A 96 5.18 8.52 3.45
N MET A 97 4.89 7.60 2.54
CA MET A 97 5.86 6.60 2.07
C MET A 97 7.05 7.27 1.37
N GLN A 98 6.78 8.26 0.52
CA GLN A 98 7.82 9.04 -0.15
C GLN A 98 8.67 9.83 0.86
N GLY A 99 8.04 10.53 1.81
CA GLY A 99 8.74 11.29 2.85
C GLY A 99 9.60 10.42 3.78
N LYS A 100 9.28 9.12 3.89
CA LYS A 100 10.07 8.14 4.64
C LYS A 100 11.09 7.37 3.79
N GLY A 101 11.21 7.67 2.49
CA GLY A 101 12.08 6.94 1.57
C GLY A 101 11.67 5.48 1.35
N LEU A 102 10.41 5.14 1.60
CA LEU A 102 9.87 3.78 1.47
C LEU A 102 9.24 3.50 0.11
N LEU A 103 9.00 4.54 -0.70
CA LEU A 103 8.34 4.39 -1.99
C LEU A 103 9.15 3.48 -2.94
N ASP A 104 10.45 3.73 -3.11
CA ASP A 104 11.29 2.94 -4.02
C ASP A 104 11.45 1.48 -3.55
N PRO A 105 11.73 1.18 -2.27
CA PRO A 105 11.72 -0.21 -1.78
C PRO A 105 10.39 -0.93 -1.98
N ILE A 106 9.26 -0.26 -1.70
CA ILE A 106 7.93 -0.85 -1.89
C ILE A 106 7.68 -1.12 -3.37
N MET A 107 8.01 -0.18 -4.25
CA MET A 107 7.91 -0.40 -5.70
C MET A 107 8.81 -1.54 -6.17
N GLY A 108 10.02 -1.67 -5.61
CA GLY A 108 10.92 -2.80 -5.89
C GLY A 108 10.30 -4.14 -5.51
N ILE A 109 9.70 -4.23 -4.32
CA ILE A 109 9.00 -5.44 -3.85
C ILE A 109 7.77 -5.74 -4.72
N LEU A 110 6.96 -4.72 -5.05
CA LEU A 110 5.73 -4.90 -5.84
C LEU A 110 6.02 -5.35 -7.27
N ASN A 111 7.17 -4.96 -7.83
CA ASN A 111 7.58 -5.33 -9.18
C ASN A 111 8.35 -6.65 -9.25
N ASP A 112 8.71 -7.24 -8.11
CA ASP A 112 9.44 -8.50 -8.01
C ASP A 112 8.56 -9.58 -7.38
N ASP A 113 8.13 -10.55 -8.21
CA ASP A 113 7.20 -11.60 -7.79
C ASP A 113 7.76 -12.47 -6.64
N GLU A 114 9.08 -12.69 -6.59
CA GLU A 114 9.73 -13.44 -5.52
C GLU A 114 9.68 -12.68 -4.19
N SER A 115 10.08 -11.40 -4.19
CA SER A 115 9.98 -10.53 -3.01
C SER A 115 8.54 -10.36 -2.56
N MET A 116 7.59 -10.18 -3.49
CA MET A 116 6.18 -10.08 -3.18
C MET A 116 5.65 -11.38 -2.56
N GLY A 117 6.02 -12.54 -3.10
CA GLY A 117 5.69 -13.85 -2.55
C GLY A 117 6.25 -14.04 -1.14
N ALA A 118 7.49 -13.63 -0.89
CA ALA A 118 8.11 -13.67 0.42
C ALA A 118 7.40 -12.75 1.42
N VAL A 119 7.05 -11.53 1.02
CA VAL A 119 6.31 -10.57 1.87
C VAL A 119 4.92 -11.07 2.19
N MET A 120 4.19 -11.63 1.21
CA MET A 120 2.89 -12.26 1.45
C MET A 120 3.01 -13.45 2.40
N GLY A 121 4.03 -14.29 2.21
CA GLY A 121 4.34 -15.41 3.10
C GLY A 121 4.65 -14.95 4.53
N LEU A 122 5.39 -13.85 4.69
CA LEU A 122 5.68 -13.26 5.99
C LEU A 122 4.41 -12.68 6.63
N ILE A 123 3.62 -11.88 5.92
CA ILE A 123 2.42 -11.22 6.47
C ILE A 123 1.33 -12.24 6.84
N SER A 124 1.19 -13.32 6.05
CA SER A 124 0.21 -14.37 6.30
C SER A 124 0.61 -15.35 7.41
N ASN A 125 1.85 -15.28 7.90
CA ASN A 125 2.35 -16.18 8.92
C ASN A 125 2.07 -15.64 10.33
N ASP A 126 1.40 -16.46 11.15
CA ASP A 126 1.09 -16.18 12.56
C ASP A 126 2.34 -15.85 13.38
N PHE A 127 3.49 -16.45 13.08
CA PHE A 127 4.77 -16.14 13.71
C PHE A 127 5.18 -14.69 13.48
N THR A 128 5.07 -14.19 12.25
CA THR A 128 5.41 -12.80 11.91
C THR A 128 4.45 -11.84 12.58
N MET A 129 3.15 -12.14 12.61
CA MET A 129 2.19 -11.31 13.34
C MET A 129 2.47 -11.27 14.84
N ASN A 130 2.80 -12.42 15.43
CA ASN A 130 3.22 -12.49 16.82
C ASN A 130 4.50 -11.68 17.06
N LEU A 131 5.46 -11.77 16.14
CA LEU A 131 6.70 -10.99 16.18
C LEU A 131 6.44 -9.48 16.09
N ILE A 132 5.55 -9.04 15.21
CA ILE A 132 5.18 -7.62 15.08
C ILE A 132 4.47 -7.14 16.34
N MET A 133 3.49 -7.89 16.83
CA MET A 133 2.71 -7.52 18.03
C MET A 133 3.57 -7.47 19.29
N ASN A 134 4.56 -8.36 19.41
CA ASN A 134 5.47 -8.44 20.55
C ASN A 134 6.86 -7.89 20.26
N ASN A 135 7.01 -7.06 19.21
CA ASN A 135 8.33 -6.67 18.70
C ASN A 135 9.21 -6.02 19.77
N LYS A 136 8.66 -5.20 20.66
CA LYS A 136 9.42 -4.55 21.73
C LYS A 136 9.94 -5.57 22.74
N LEU A 137 9.12 -6.52 23.16
CA LEU A 137 9.54 -7.57 24.10
C LEU A 137 10.61 -8.46 23.48
N ILE A 138 10.41 -8.86 22.22
CA ILE A 138 11.36 -9.71 21.49
C ILE A 138 12.66 -8.94 21.23
N LEU A 139 12.60 -7.74 20.67
CA LEU A 139 13.80 -6.94 20.38
C LEU A 139 14.54 -6.54 21.66
N ASN A 140 13.85 -6.26 22.76
CA ASN A 140 14.50 -6.02 24.04
C ASN A 140 15.17 -7.29 24.58
N SER A 141 14.53 -8.46 24.43
CA SER A 141 15.10 -9.74 24.85
C SER A 141 16.23 -10.22 23.94
N LEU A 142 16.22 -9.84 22.66
CA LEU A 142 17.33 -10.09 21.74
C LEU A 142 18.45 -9.07 21.93
N GLY A 143 18.13 -7.83 22.33
CA GLY A 143 19.09 -6.80 22.65
C GLY A 143 19.87 -7.05 23.93
N THR A 144 19.37 -7.92 24.82
CA THR A 144 20.13 -8.44 25.97
C THR A 144 21.05 -9.60 25.61
N LEU A 145 20.93 -10.16 24.40
CA LEU A 145 21.90 -11.15 23.91
C LEU A 145 23.15 -10.42 23.43
N ASP A 146 24.29 -10.84 23.95
CA ASP A 146 25.57 -10.41 23.41
C ASP A 146 25.76 -11.08 22.04
N LEU A 147 25.58 -10.30 20.97
CA LEU A 147 25.70 -10.80 19.61
C LEU A 147 27.14 -11.20 19.24
N SER A 148 28.15 -10.81 20.03
CA SER A 148 29.54 -11.27 19.82
C SER A 148 29.71 -12.77 20.06
N VAL A 149 28.82 -13.39 20.85
CA VAL A 149 28.80 -14.84 21.11
C VAL A 149 27.74 -15.60 20.32
N THR A 150 27.16 -14.98 19.28
CA THR A 150 26.19 -15.61 18.35
C THR A 150 26.60 -17.00 17.85
N PRO A 151 27.86 -17.25 17.46
CA PRO A 151 28.30 -18.58 17.04
C PRO A 151 28.06 -19.66 18.10
N HIS A 152 28.16 -19.34 19.40
CA HIS A 152 27.89 -20.29 20.49
C HIS A 152 26.41 -20.64 20.61
N TYR A 153 25.50 -19.67 20.47
CA TYR A 153 24.05 -19.96 20.47
C TYR A 153 23.65 -20.83 19.28
N VAL A 154 24.17 -20.52 18.09
CA VAL A 154 23.91 -21.30 16.87
C VAL A 154 24.49 -22.70 16.98
N ASN A 155 25.70 -22.86 17.52
CA ASN A 155 26.32 -24.16 17.73
C ASN A 155 25.55 -25.00 18.78
N MET A 156 25.01 -24.38 19.83
CA MET A 156 24.16 -25.06 20.80
C MET A 156 22.86 -25.57 20.16
N ILE A 157 22.18 -24.72 19.37
CA ILE A 157 20.96 -25.11 18.66
C ILE A 157 21.24 -26.25 17.67
N LYS A 158 22.34 -26.16 16.90
CA LYS A 158 22.77 -27.21 15.98
C LYS A 158 23.13 -28.52 16.70
N ALA A 159 23.78 -28.45 17.86
CA ALA A 159 24.12 -29.64 18.64
C ALA A 159 22.85 -30.35 19.14
N ILE A 160 21.85 -29.59 19.61
CA ILE A 160 20.53 -30.12 20.00
C ILE A 160 19.81 -30.71 18.77
N GLU A 161 19.79 -29.98 17.66
CA GLU A 161 19.17 -30.43 16.41
C GLU A 161 19.80 -31.73 15.91
N ASN A 162 21.13 -31.82 15.89
CA ASN A 162 21.85 -33.03 15.49
C ASN A 162 21.59 -34.21 16.44
N ALA A 163 21.48 -33.96 17.74
CA ALA A 163 21.14 -34.99 18.72
C ALA A 163 19.68 -35.48 18.59
N ILE A 164 18.77 -34.64 18.09
CA ILE A 164 17.36 -35.00 17.87
C ILE A 164 17.16 -35.68 16.51
N LYS A 165 17.80 -35.17 15.44
CA LYS A 165 17.60 -35.64 14.07
C LYS A 165 18.36 -36.92 13.77
N ASN A 166 19.54 -37.09 14.34
CA ASN A 166 20.34 -38.28 14.12
C ASN A 166 20.17 -39.22 15.30
N GLU A 167 19.73 -40.45 15.04
CA GLU A 167 19.76 -41.58 15.98
C GLU A 167 21.20 -41.99 16.39
N THR A 168 22.19 -41.11 16.17
CA THR A 168 23.61 -41.29 16.49
C THR A 168 23.95 -40.96 17.93
N VAL A 169 22.96 -40.67 18.78
CA VAL A 169 23.19 -40.60 20.24
C VAL A 169 23.46 -42.02 20.71
N THR A 170 24.75 -42.38 20.82
CA THR A 170 25.17 -43.67 21.34
C THR A 170 24.52 -43.88 22.71
N PRO A 171 23.67 -44.92 22.88
CA PRO A 171 23.04 -45.17 24.16
C PRO A 171 24.13 -45.35 25.21
N VAL A 172 24.03 -44.59 26.31
CA VAL A 172 24.86 -44.87 27.48
C VAL A 172 24.42 -46.23 28.00
N GLY A 173 25.21 -47.27 27.70
CA GLY A 173 24.87 -48.69 27.87
C GLY A 173 24.73 -49.17 29.32
N GLY A 174 23.90 -48.48 30.11
CA GLY A 174 23.65 -48.72 31.52
C GLY A 174 24.41 -47.77 32.46
N MET A 175 24.31 -48.05 33.77
CA MET A 175 24.85 -47.21 34.84
C MET A 175 26.37 -47.02 34.74
N MET A 176 27.10 -48.05 34.28
CA MET A 176 28.55 -47.99 34.12
C MET A 176 28.98 -47.24 32.84
N GLY A 177 28.20 -47.36 31.76
CA GLY A 177 28.39 -46.56 30.55
C GLY A 177 28.12 -45.07 30.79
N THR A 178 27.13 -44.77 31.63
CA THR A 178 26.84 -43.39 32.09
C THR A 178 28.01 -42.84 32.90
N LEU A 179 28.55 -43.63 33.84
CA LEU A 179 29.70 -43.22 34.64
C LEU A 179 30.96 -43.00 33.79
N HIS A 180 31.17 -43.81 32.76
CA HIS A 180 32.28 -43.65 31.82
C HIS A 180 32.12 -42.41 30.96
N ALA A 181 30.91 -42.16 30.42
CA ALA A 181 30.61 -40.92 29.71
C ALA A 181 30.78 -39.68 30.61
N MET A 182 30.41 -39.76 31.88
CA MET A 182 30.64 -38.67 32.84
C MET A 182 32.11 -38.45 33.22
N LYS A 183 33.03 -39.36 32.86
CA LYS A 183 34.49 -39.17 33.04
C LYS A 183 35.15 -38.48 31.85
N ASP A 184 34.47 -38.41 30.71
CA ASP A 184 34.95 -37.69 29.54
C ASP A 184 34.95 -36.17 29.80
N GLU A 185 36.03 -35.52 29.39
CA GLU A 185 36.29 -34.11 29.72
C GLU A 185 35.28 -33.17 29.04
N ASP A 186 34.89 -33.48 27.81
CA ASP A 186 33.93 -32.68 27.05
C ASP A 186 32.51 -32.88 27.59
N THR A 187 32.17 -34.10 27.97
CA THR A 187 30.91 -34.42 28.66
C THR A 187 30.80 -33.71 30.01
N GLN A 188 31.88 -33.63 30.78
CA GLN A 188 31.92 -32.87 32.04
C GLN A 188 31.73 -31.37 31.82
N LYS A 189 32.39 -30.78 30.82
CA LYS A 189 32.19 -29.37 30.45
C LYS A 189 30.76 -29.10 30.01
N GLY A 190 30.18 -29.99 29.20
CA GLY A 190 28.78 -29.92 28.77
C GLY A 190 27.80 -29.99 29.95
N LEU A 191 28.00 -30.96 30.86
CA LEU A 191 27.20 -31.08 32.08
C LEU A 191 27.33 -29.85 32.99
N GLY A 192 28.54 -29.27 33.10
CA GLY A 192 28.77 -28.03 33.83
C GLY A 192 27.98 -26.85 33.26
N ILE A 193 27.89 -26.74 31.93
CA ILE A 193 27.07 -25.73 31.24
C ILE A 193 25.58 -25.99 31.51
N VAL A 194 25.12 -27.24 31.39
CA VAL A 194 23.72 -27.62 31.67
C VAL A 194 23.33 -27.28 33.10
N PHE A 195 24.15 -27.64 34.09
CA PHE A 195 23.88 -27.28 35.49
C PHE A 195 23.89 -25.78 35.73
N SER A 196 24.74 -25.03 35.03
CA SER A 196 24.78 -23.56 35.13
C SER A 196 23.52 -22.91 34.54
N ILE A 197 23.00 -23.45 33.44
CA ILE A 197 21.72 -23.04 32.84
C ILE A 197 20.57 -23.35 33.81
N LEU A 198 20.50 -24.59 34.33
CA LEU A 198 19.45 -25.00 35.29
C LEU A 198 19.46 -24.11 36.55
N LYS A 199 20.65 -23.80 37.08
CA LYS A 199 20.80 -22.91 38.23
C LYS A 199 20.34 -21.48 37.93
N SER A 200 20.60 -21.00 36.72
CA SER A 200 20.18 -19.66 36.29
C SER A 200 18.67 -19.58 36.07
N LEU A 201 18.07 -20.58 35.40
CA LEU A 201 16.63 -20.70 35.22
C LEU A 201 15.89 -20.78 36.55
N GLY A 202 16.41 -21.55 37.52
CA GLY A 202 15.84 -21.62 38.86
C GLY A 202 15.79 -20.26 39.56
N LYS A 203 16.84 -19.45 39.44
CA LYS A 203 16.87 -18.08 39.99
C LYS A 203 15.86 -17.17 39.31
N THR A 204 15.74 -17.22 37.98
CA THR A 204 14.75 -16.43 37.23
C THR A 204 13.32 -16.84 37.60
N CYS A 205 13.04 -18.13 37.74
CA CYS A 205 11.72 -18.65 38.17
C CYS A 205 11.35 -18.14 39.58
N SER A 206 12.31 -18.09 40.51
CA SER A 206 12.09 -17.57 41.86
C SER A 206 11.90 -16.05 41.90
N ASN A 207 12.59 -15.30 41.06
CA ASN A 207 12.62 -13.84 41.12
C ASN A 207 11.54 -13.15 40.27
N GLU A 208 11.16 -13.71 39.13
CA GLU A 208 10.26 -13.06 38.15
C GLU A 208 8.89 -13.76 38.02
N PHE A 209 8.84 -15.08 38.15
CA PHE A 209 7.62 -15.87 37.90
C PHE A 209 6.98 -16.47 39.16
N ASN A 210 7.58 -16.21 40.33
CA ASN A 210 7.14 -16.69 41.65
C ASN A 210 6.70 -18.17 41.64
N CYS A 211 7.56 -19.03 41.12
CA CYS A 211 7.32 -20.46 40.94
C CYS A 211 7.17 -21.26 42.25
N ALA A 212 7.06 -20.58 43.40
CA ALA A 212 6.88 -21.17 44.72
C ALA A 212 5.59 -20.65 45.37
N LYS A 213 4.50 -21.39 45.19
CA LYS A 213 3.68 -21.97 46.27
C LYS A 213 2.51 -22.77 45.68
N LYS A 214 2.71 -24.08 45.58
CA LYS A 214 1.68 -25.05 45.97
C LYS A 214 2.28 -25.92 47.07
#